data_AF-A0A9N9J3F6-F1
#
_entry.id   AF-A0A9N9J3F6-F1
#
_cell.length_a   1.000
_cell.length_b   1.000
_cell.length_c   1.000
_cell.angle_alpha   90.00
_cell.angle_beta   90.00
_cell.angle_gamma   90.00
#
_symmetry.space_group_name_H-M   'P 1'
#
loop_
_entity.id
_entity.type
_entity.pdbx_description
1 polymer ?
#
loop_
_entity_poly.entity_id
_entity_poly.type
_entity_poly.pdbx_seq_one_letter_code
_entity_poly.pdbx_strand_id
1 'polypeptide(L)'
;PAAPADAGIEPSGSTEYTASSPLGIIPHQMRGFLNHFNNMIVIGQAYDQCTACSDFIINEYKTHDFEFLKRVFNSPTYLEEITGLTKLHQESEDVGDFVWDDDEDTEL
;
A
#
# COMPACT_ATOMS: atom_id res chain seq x y z
N PRO A 1 12.32 4.40 13.79
CA PRO A 1 10.86 4.56 13.58
C PRO A 1 10.13 3.47 14.38
N ALA A 2 9.10 3.82 15.16
CA ALA A 2 8.32 2.84 15.92
C ALA A 2 7.47 1.98 14.95
N ALA A 3 7.31 0.68 15.23
CA ALA A 3 6.44 -0.17 14.40
C ALA A 3 4.98 0.28 14.59
N PRO A 4 4.08 0.01 13.62
CA PRO A 4 2.66 0.34 13.76
C PRO A 4 2.02 -0.22 15.04
N ALA A 5 2.56 -1.30 15.61
CA ALA A 5 2.09 -1.89 16.86
C ALA A 5 2.61 -1.20 18.13
N ASP A 6 3.67 -0.39 18.03
CA ASP A 6 4.35 0.27 19.17
C ASP A 6 3.80 1.68 19.43
N ALA A 7 3.26 2.34 18.41
CA ALA A 7 2.29 3.39 18.64
C ALA A 7 1.11 2.70 19.31
N GLY A 8 0.72 3.11 20.52
CA GLY A 8 -0.45 2.58 21.21
C GLY A 8 -1.72 2.86 20.41
N ILE A 9 -1.91 2.11 19.33
CA ILE A 9 -3.12 2.09 18.54
C ILE A 9 -4.14 1.39 19.44
N GLU A 10 -4.76 2.19 20.31
CA GLU A 10 -6.21 2.10 20.51
C GLU A 10 -6.78 1.82 19.11
N PRO A 11 -7.44 0.66 18.89
CA PRO A 11 -7.81 0.18 17.56
C PRO A 11 -8.32 1.34 16.73
N SER A 12 -7.53 1.77 15.73
CA SER A 12 -7.82 2.96 14.94
C SER A 12 -9.23 2.81 14.38
N GLY A 13 -10.15 3.58 14.95
CA GLY A 13 -11.57 3.43 14.76
C GLY A 13 -12.15 2.28 15.58
N SER A 14 -12.87 2.62 16.64
CA SER A 14 -14.13 1.93 16.94
C SER A 14 -15.09 2.14 15.76
N THR A 15 -14.73 1.62 14.58
CA THR A 15 -15.73 1.34 13.56
C THR A 15 -16.55 0.24 14.19
N GLU A 16 -17.77 0.55 14.61
CA GLU A 16 -18.72 -0.50 15.01
C GLU A 16 -18.85 -1.45 13.83
N TYR A 17 -18.14 -2.58 13.90
CA TYR A 17 -18.24 -3.61 12.89
C TYR A 17 -19.60 -4.27 13.11
N THR A 18 -20.61 -3.76 12.42
CA THR A 18 -21.93 -4.35 12.41
C THR A 18 -21.79 -5.77 11.83
N ALA A 19 -22.24 -6.77 12.59
CA ALA A 19 -22.20 -8.15 12.14
C ALA A 19 -23.06 -8.27 10.87
N SER A 20 -22.40 -8.38 9.72
CA SER A 20 -23.04 -8.50 8.41
C SER A 20 -23.45 -9.94 8.09
N SER A 21 -23.01 -10.90 8.90
CA SER A 21 -23.30 -12.32 8.72
C SER A 21 -23.57 -13.04 10.06
N PRO A 22 -24.22 -14.22 10.04
CA PRO A 22 -24.41 -15.05 11.23
C PRO A 22 -23.10 -15.50 11.91
N LEU A 23 -21.97 -15.46 11.20
CA LEU A 23 -20.64 -15.78 11.73
C LEU A 23 -19.87 -14.55 12.20
N GLY A 24 -20.53 -13.38 12.25
CA GLY A 24 -19.92 -12.10 12.61
C GLY A 24 -19.51 -11.29 11.40
N ILE A 25 -18.40 -10.57 11.54
CA ILE A 25 -17.90 -9.59 10.57
C ILE A 25 -17.02 -10.27 9.50
N ILE A 26 -16.93 -9.66 8.32
CA ILE A 26 -16.04 -10.12 7.23
C ILE A 26 -14.99 -9.03 7.00
N PRO A 27 -13.80 -9.13 7.60
CA PRO A 27 -12.76 -8.10 7.47
C PRO A 27 -12.13 -8.11 6.08
N HIS A 28 -11.80 -6.93 5.54
CA HIS A 28 -11.10 -6.80 4.26
C HIS A 28 -9.65 -7.31 4.38
N GLN A 29 -8.89 -6.83 5.37
CA GLN A 29 -7.56 -7.33 5.72
C GLN A 29 -7.42 -7.46 7.24
N MET A 30 -6.75 -8.51 7.72
CA MET A 30 -6.32 -8.66 9.12
C MET A 30 -4.80 -8.63 9.20
N ARG A 31 -4.24 -7.79 10.07
CA ARG A 31 -2.80 -7.70 10.37
C ARG A 31 -2.56 -8.09 11.82
N GLY A 32 -1.85 -9.20 12.02
CA GLY A 32 -1.52 -9.74 13.34
C GLY A 32 -0.13 -9.33 13.80
N PHE A 33 0.01 -9.00 15.09
CA PHE A 33 1.26 -8.61 15.73
C PHE A 33 1.55 -9.55 16.89
N LEU A 34 2.56 -10.41 16.73
CA LEU A 34 2.86 -11.48 17.70
C LEU A 34 3.45 -10.97 19.02
N ASN A 35 4.26 -9.91 18.99
CA ASN A 35 4.85 -9.31 20.19
C ASN A 35 3.79 -8.79 21.18
N HIS A 36 2.65 -8.33 20.66
CA HIS A 36 1.53 -7.81 21.44
C HIS A 36 0.30 -8.73 21.45
N PHE A 37 0.36 -9.88 20.77
CA PHE A 37 -0.76 -10.81 20.55
C PHE A 37 -2.06 -10.09 20.11
N ASN A 38 -1.95 -9.11 19.22
CA ASN A 38 -3.05 -8.24 18.78
C ASN A 38 -3.33 -8.44 17.28
N ASN A 39 -4.58 -8.25 16.86
CA ASN A 39 -5.01 -8.22 15.46
C ASN A 39 -5.70 -6.90 15.13
N MET A 40 -5.31 -6.31 14.00
CA MET A 40 -5.87 -5.08 13.46
C MET A 40 -6.62 -5.35 12.16
N ILE A 41 -7.81 -4.78 12.02
CA ILE A 41 -8.57 -4.82 10.76
C ILE A 41 -8.23 -3.57 9.95
N VAL A 42 -7.91 -3.77 8.67
CA VAL A 42 -7.54 -2.70 7.74
C VAL A 42 -8.44 -2.76 6.52
N ILE A 43 -8.85 -1.58 6.04
CA ILE A 43 -9.58 -1.44 4.77
C ILE A 43 -8.67 -0.66 3.82
N GLY A 44 -8.15 -1.34 2.79
CA GLY A 44 -7.54 -0.68 1.63
C GLY A 44 -8.60 -0.25 0.63
N GLN A 45 -8.40 0.91 -0.01
CA GLN A 45 -9.17 1.32 -1.18
C GLN A 45 -8.54 0.75 -2.46
N ALA A 46 -9.34 0.55 -3.49
CA ALA A 46 -8.81 0.27 -4.83
C ALA A 46 -7.94 1.45 -5.27
N TYR A 47 -6.85 1.15 -5.97
CA TYR A 47 -5.86 2.14 -6.37
C TYR A 47 -5.66 2.11 -7.88
N ASP A 48 -5.80 3.26 -8.52
CA ASP A 48 -5.79 3.39 -9.98
C ASP A 48 -4.45 3.00 -10.61
N GLN A 49 -3.35 3.11 -9.87
CA GLN A 49 -2.01 2.73 -10.33
C GLN A 49 -1.56 1.35 -9.81
N CYS A 50 -2.48 0.54 -9.27
CA CYS A 50 -2.17 -0.80 -8.82
C CYS A 50 -1.67 -1.68 -9.98
N THR A 51 -0.53 -2.34 -9.77
CA THR A 51 0.11 -3.25 -10.74
C THR A 51 -0.62 -4.58 -10.94
N ALA A 52 -1.72 -4.82 -10.20
CA ALA A 52 -2.49 -6.06 -10.26
C ALA A 52 -3.98 -5.85 -10.61
N CYS A 53 -4.66 -4.92 -9.95
CA CYS A 53 -6.13 -4.80 -10.02
C CYS A 53 -6.66 -3.50 -10.62
N SER A 54 -5.80 -2.60 -11.10
CA SER A 54 -6.26 -1.40 -11.78
C SER A 54 -7.03 -1.76 -13.06
N ASP A 55 -8.02 -0.95 -13.41
CA ASP A 55 -8.81 -1.14 -14.64
C ASP A 55 -7.91 -1.20 -15.88
N PHE A 56 -6.83 -0.40 -15.88
CA PHE A 56 -5.81 -0.42 -16.92
C PHE A 56 -5.19 -1.82 -17.09
N ILE A 57 -4.68 -2.42 -15.99
CA ILE A 57 -4.04 -3.75 -16.03
C ILE A 57 -5.04 -4.83 -16.46
N ILE A 58 -6.27 -4.77 -15.95
CA ILE A 58 -7.32 -5.73 -16.32
C ILE A 58 -7.62 -5.65 -17.82
N ASN A 59 -7.68 -4.44 -18.38
CA ASN A 59 -7.95 -4.23 -19.80
C ASN A 59 -6.75 -4.66 -20.68
N GLU A 60 -5.53 -4.37 -20.25
CA GLU A 60 -4.31 -4.78 -20.97
C GLU A 60 -4.21 -6.31 -21.04
N TYR A 61 -4.47 -7.00 -19.92
CA TYR A 61 -4.52 -8.46 -19.88
C TYR A 61 -5.64 -9.02 -20.77
N LYS A 62 -6.84 -8.46 -20.74
CA LYS A 62 -7.95 -8.90 -21.60
C LYS A 62 -7.67 -8.70 -23.09
N THR A 63 -6.89 -7.67 -23.45
CA THR A 63 -6.63 -7.31 -24.85
C THR A 63 -5.45 -8.08 -25.43
N HIS A 64 -4.39 -8.28 -24.63
CA HIS A 64 -3.12 -8.85 -25.10
C HIS A 64 -2.82 -10.25 -24.54
N ASP A 65 -3.64 -10.74 -23.59
CA ASP A 65 -3.60 -12.07 -23.01
C ASP A 65 -2.17 -12.50 -22.61
N PHE A 66 -1.70 -13.64 -23.11
CA PHE A 66 -0.41 -14.19 -22.73
C PHE A 66 0.80 -13.34 -23.16
N GLU A 67 0.70 -12.58 -24.25
CA GLU A 67 1.80 -11.71 -24.69
C GLU A 67 2.04 -10.54 -23.74
N PHE A 68 1.00 -10.09 -23.02
CA PHE A 68 1.17 -9.16 -21.91
C PHE A 68 1.92 -9.81 -20.76
N LEU A 69 1.48 -11.00 -20.32
CA LEU A 69 2.13 -11.73 -19.22
C LEU A 69 3.60 -12.02 -19.52
N LYS A 70 3.91 -12.41 -20.76
CA LYS A 70 5.29 -12.65 -21.20
C LYS A 70 6.15 -11.38 -21.08
N ARG A 71 5.62 -10.20 -21.41
CA ARG A 71 6.34 -8.93 -21.20
C ARG A 71 6.56 -8.65 -19.72
N VAL A 72 5.52 -8.82 -18.89
CA VAL A 72 5.58 -8.66 -17.43
C VAL A 72 6.63 -9.57 -16.80
N PHE A 73 6.69 -10.85 -17.18
CA PHE A 73 7.63 -11.79 -16.58
C PHE A 73 9.09 -11.57 -16.99
N ASN A 74 9.32 -10.97 -18.16
CA ASN A 74 10.68 -10.70 -18.66
C ASN A 74 11.20 -9.32 -18.27
N SER A 75 10.35 -8.41 -17.81
CA SER A 75 10.75 -7.08 -17.38
C SER A 75 10.17 -6.74 -16.00
N PRO A 76 11.00 -6.60 -14.96
CA PRO A 76 10.52 -6.28 -13.62
C PRO A 76 9.93 -4.87 -13.51
N THR A 77 10.33 -3.93 -14.36
CA THR A 77 9.87 -2.52 -14.32
C THR A 77 8.61 -2.26 -15.13
N TYR A 78 8.25 -3.18 -16.04
CA TYR A 78 7.20 -2.94 -17.02
C TYR A 78 5.84 -2.60 -16.40
N LEU A 79 5.47 -3.28 -15.30
CA LEU A 79 4.20 -2.99 -14.62
C LEU A 79 4.18 -1.57 -14.01
N GLU A 80 5.29 -1.12 -13.45
CA GLU A 80 5.39 0.23 -12.85
C GLU A 80 5.31 1.32 -13.92
N GLU A 81 5.93 1.08 -15.07
CA GLU A 81 5.94 2.01 -16.20
C GLU A 81 4.52 2.23 -16.74
N ILE A 82 3.79 1.13 -16.98
CA ILE A 82 2.46 1.20 -17.60
C ILE A 82 1.36 1.64 -16.63
N THR A 83 1.52 1.43 -15.32
CA THR A 83 0.57 1.96 -14.32
C THR A 83 0.91 3.38 -13.86
N GLY A 84 2.01 3.94 -14.35
CA GLY A 84 2.47 5.30 -13.98
C GLY A 84 3.11 5.38 -12.60
N LEU A 85 3.43 4.24 -11.97
CA LEU A 85 4.14 4.19 -10.70
C LEU A 85 5.56 4.76 -10.83
N THR A 86 6.21 4.53 -11.97
CA THR A 86 7.52 5.13 -12.27
C THR A 86 7.48 6.66 -12.23
N LYS A 87 6.42 7.27 -12.75
CA LYS A 87 6.23 8.73 -12.72
C LYS A 87 6.01 9.23 -11.28
N LEU A 88 5.22 8.50 -10.50
CA LEU A 88 4.97 8.82 -9.09
C LEU A 88 6.26 8.76 -8.27
N HIS A 89 7.12 7.76 -8.50
CA HIS A 89 8.43 7.67 -7.87
C HIS A 89 9.31 8.87 -8.23
N GLN A 90 9.40 9.22 -9.51
CA GLN A 90 10.20 10.36 -9.96
C GLN A 90 9.70 11.69 -9.38
N GLU A 91 8.39 11.93 -9.38
CA GLU A 91 7.81 13.14 -8.77
C GLU A 91 8.09 13.21 -7.27
N SER A 92 8.15 12.06 -6.59
CA SER A 92 8.51 12.00 -5.16
C SER A 92 9.99 12.31 -4.92
N GLU A 93 10.88 11.87 -5.82
CA GLU A 93 12.31 12.19 -5.76
C GLU A 93 12.59 13.67 -6.05
N ASP A 94 11.91 14.24 -7.05
CA ASP A 94 12.04 15.66 -7.42
C ASP A 94 11.60 16.59 -6.28
N VAL A 95 10.59 16.17 -5.51
CA VAL A 95 10.13 16.89 -4.31
C VAL A 95 11.02 16.58 -3.09
N GLY A 96 11.71 15.43 -3.08
CA GLY A 96 12.49 14.90 -1.97
C GLY A 96 13.84 15.56 -1.71
N ASP A 97 14.28 16.53 -2.52
CA ASP A 97 15.44 17.38 -2.25
C ASP A 97 15.14 18.44 -1.16
N PHE A 98 14.44 18.02 -0.10
CA PHE A 98 14.38 18.76 1.15
C PHE A 98 15.70 18.48 1.87
N VAL A 99 16.55 19.50 1.95
CA VAL A 99 17.61 19.56 2.95
C VAL A 99 16.89 19.41 4.30
N TRP A 100 17.10 18.28 4.96
CA TRP A 100 16.78 18.17 6.38
C TRP A 100 17.66 19.24 7.04
N ASP A 101 17.08 20.37 7.44
CA ASP A 101 17.77 21.36 8.27
C ASP A 101 18.21 20.60 9.52
N ASP A 102 19.48 20.17 9.51
CA ASP A 102 20.18 19.64 10.66
C ASP A 102 20.47 20.86 11.54
N ASP A 103 19.42 21.37 12.19
CA ASP A 103 19.52 22.45 13.15
C ASP A 103 20.48 21.98 14.25
N GLU A 104 21.67 22.58 14.21
CA GLU A 104 22.78 22.43 15.13
C GLU A 104 22.32 22.42 16.59
N ASP A 105 22.62 21.34 17.33
CA ASP A 105 22.80 21.42 18.79
C ASP A 105 24.15 22.13 19.07
N THR A 106 24.16 23.45 18.84
CA THR A 106 25.16 24.39 19.33
C THR A 106 24.74 24.91 20.72
N GLU A 107 25.53 24.50 21.72
CA GLU A 107 25.70 25.00 23.12
C GLU A 107 24.74 24.55 24.25
N LEU A 108 25.26 23.70 25.16
CA LEU A 108 25.80 24.10 26.48
C LEU A 108 26.91 23.15 26.96
#